data_AF-A0A7D6H4I7-F1
#
_entry.id   AF-A0A7D6H4I7-F1
#
_cell.length_a   1.000
_cell.length_b   1.000
_cell.length_c   1.000
_cell.angle_alpha   90.00
_cell.angle_beta   90.00
_cell.angle_gamma   90.00
#
_symmetry.space_group_name_H-M   'P 1'
#
loop_
_entity.id
_entity.type
_entity.pdbx_description
1 polymer ?
#
loop_
_entity_poly.entity_id
_entity_poly.type
_entity_poly.pdbx_seq_one_letter_code
_entity_poly.pdbx_strand_id
1 'polypeptide(L)'
;MTDINSTNQQHRSTTDESSDRVATQRARYLDRTTDLRDQEGLALGYREQGYSHAAIARVMNSTKQTVASYMDRIAAQYGLEAIETKSTSARSDLEPVTEEQLRLLSDAVFEQWIDRAFQCPEEVPDEIDLDQFTDHDRQKLHDTGEGHQPDGGGEQ
;
A
#
# COMPACT_ATOMS: atom_id res chain seq x y z
N MET A 1 10.01 -22.32 33.32
CA MET A 1 10.31 -21.07 32.58
C MET A 1 10.59 -21.51 31.16
N THR A 2 9.61 -21.33 30.28
CA THR A 2 9.63 -21.91 28.92
C THR A 2 9.69 -20.76 27.93
N ASP A 3 10.67 -20.81 27.04
CA ASP A 3 11.05 -19.81 26.06
C ASP A 3 9.95 -19.48 25.05
N ILE A 4 9.46 -18.23 25.06
CA ILE A 4 8.41 -17.72 24.14
C ILE A 4 9.03 -17.02 22.91
N ASN A 5 10.36 -17.00 22.76
CA ASN A 5 11.02 -16.13 21.77
C ASN A 5 11.39 -16.80 20.42
N SER A 6 10.98 -18.05 20.18
CA SER A 6 11.43 -18.84 19.01
C SER A 6 10.43 -18.95 17.86
N THR A 7 9.15 -18.59 18.05
CA THR A 7 8.11 -18.80 17.04
C THR A 7 8.02 -17.67 16.01
N ASN A 8 8.48 -16.47 16.33
CA ASN A 8 8.29 -15.29 15.46
C ASN A 8 9.39 -15.08 14.39
N GLN A 9 10.45 -15.89 14.40
CA GLN A 9 11.51 -15.83 13.39
C GLN A 9 11.29 -16.78 12.21
N GLN A 10 10.54 -17.86 12.38
CA GLN A 10 10.36 -18.87 11.33
C GLN A 10 9.35 -18.46 10.25
N HIS A 11 8.35 -17.63 10.57
CA HIS A 11 7.36 -17.14 9.59
C HIS A 11 7.88 -16.07 8.63
N ARG A 12 8.96 -15.37 9.00
CA ARG A 12 9.54 -14.30 8.15
C ARG A 12 10.43 -14.86 7.06
N SER A 13 11.12 -15.98 7.33
CA SER A 13 12.08 -16.58 6.39
C SER A 13 11.43 -17.31 5.20
N THR A 14 10.26 -17.94 5.38
CA THR A 14 9.61 -18.71 4.31
C THR A 14 8.92 -17.83 3.27
N THR A 15 8.37 -16.69 3.69
CA THR A 15 7.69 -15.74 2.80
C THR A 15 8.72 -15.01 1.93
N ASP A 16 9.83 -14.57 2.50
CA ASP A 16 10.89 -13.89 1.76
C ASP A 16 11.53 -14.81 0.70
N GLU A 17 11.81 -16.08 1.00
CA GLU A 17 12.33 -17.03 0.00
C GLU A 17 11.34 -17.32 -1.14
N SER A 18 10.03 -17.34 -0.85
CA SER A 18 9.00 -17.47 -1.88
C SER A 18 8.93 -16.24 -2.76
N SER A 19 8.94 -15.05 -2.16
CA SER A 19 8.90 -13.76 -2.87
C SER A 19 10.11 -13.56 -3.79
N ASP A 20 11.30 -13.93 -3.32
CA ASP A 20 12.54 -13.87 -4.10
C ASP A 20 12.48 -14.76 -5.34
N ARG A 21 11.94 -15.99 -5.20
CA ARG A 21 11.76 -16.91 -6.33
C ARG A 21 10.77 -16.36 -7.35
N VAL A 22 9.65 -15.82 -6.90
CA VAL A 22 8.62 -15.23 -7.77
C VAL A 22 9.20 -14.00 -8.50
N ALA A 23 9.88 -13.10 -7.78
CA ALA A 23 10.51 -11.93 -8.35
C ALA A 23 11.58 -12.31 -9.39
N THR A 24 12.41 -13.32 -9.10
CA THR A 24 13.44 -13.82 -10.01
C THR A 24 12.83 -14.45 -11.26
N GLN A 25 11.78 -15.27 -11.11
CA GLN A 25 11.09 -15.88 -12.24
C GLN A 25 10.44 -14.82 -13.13
N ARG A 26 9.86 -13.78 -12.52
CA ARG A 26 9.29 -12.64 -13.23
C ARG A 26 10.35 -11.84 -13.97
N ALA A 27 11.48 -11.52 -13.34
CA ALA A 27 12.60 -10.84 -13.99
C ALA A 27 13.08 -11.60 -15.24
N ARG A 28 13.24 -12.92 -15.14
CA ARG A 28 13.62 -13.78 -16.28
C ARG A 28 12.58 -13.82 -17.40
N TYR A 29 11.31 -13.64 -17.08
CA TYR A 29 10.26 -13.55 -18.08
C TYR A 29 10.32 -12.19 -18.79
N LEU A 30 10.47 -11.11 -18.01
CA LEU A 30 10.59 -9.74 -18.53
C LEU A 30 11.81 -9.60 -19.43
N ASP A 31 12.99 -10.05 -19.00
CA ASP A 31 14.22 -10.05 -19.83
C ASP A 31 14.04 -10.79 -21.19
N ARG A 32 13.16 -11.79 -21.26
CA ARG A 32 12.87 -12.51 -22.51
C ARG A 32 11.82 -11.85 -23.40
N THR A 33 11.03 -10.93 -22.85
CA THR A 33 9.84 -10.38 -23.52
C THR A 33 9.88 -8.87 -23.68
N THR A 34 10.80 -8.19 -22.99
CA THR A 34 10.99 -6.75 -22.97
C THR A 34 12.48 -6.43 -22.94
N ASP A 35 12.85 -5.18 -23.20
CA ASP A 35 14.24 -4.68 -23.11
C ASP A 35 14.59 -4.21 -21.69
N LEU A 36 13.92 -4.75 -20.66
CA LEU A 36 14.22 -4.39 -19.27
C LEU A 36 15.52 -5.04 -18.81
N ARG A 37 16.33 -4.28 -18.08
CA ARG A 37 17.54 -4.82 -17.46
C ARG A 37 17.16 -5.77 -16.32
N ASP A 38 17.99 -6.77 -16.05
CA ASP A 38 17.80 -7.73 -14.95
C ASP A 38 17.36 -7.08 -13.62
N GLN A 39 18.02 -5.98 -13.23
CA GLN A 39 17.73 -5.27 -11.99
C GLN A 39 16.39 -4.53 -12.02
N GLU A 40 16.01 -3.99 -13.18
CA GLU A 40 14.72 -3.31 -13.37
C GLU A 40 13.58 -4.36 -13.37
N GLY A 41 13.76 -5.49 -14.05
CA GLY A 41 12.82 -6.60 -14.04
C GLY A 41 12.66 -7.23 -12.65
N LEU A 42 13.75 -7.34 -11.88
CA LEU A 42 13.69 -7.85 -10.50
C LEU A 42 12.97 -6.89 -9.56
N ALA A 43 13.28 -5.58 -9.64
CA ALA A 43 12.57 -4.57 -8.87
C ALA A 43 11.07 -4.55 -9.20
N LEU A 44 10.72 -4.69 -10.49
CA LEU A 44 9.34 -4.78 -10.93
C LEU A 44 8.64 -6.02 -10.39
N GLY A 45 9.32 -7.17 -10.39
CA GLY A 45 8.80 -8.40 -9.81
C GLY A 45 8.45 -8.29 -8.32
N TYR A 46 9.21 -7.55 -7.53
CA TYR A 46 8.83 -7.27 -6.13
C TYR A 46 7.71 -6.23 -6.03
N ARG A 47 7.69 -5.22 -6.92
CA ARG A 47 6.64 -4.20 -6.96
C ARG A 47 5.26 -4.79 -7.27
N GLU A 48 5.20 -5.74 -8.19
CA GLU A 48 3.99 -6.50 -8.53
C GLU A 48 3.49 -7.34 -7.34
N GLN A 49 4.37 -7.73 -6.42
CA GLN A 49 4.02 -8.42 -5.16
C GLN A 49 3.63 -7.46 -4.02
N GLY A 50 3.54 -6.16 -4.30
CA GLY A 50 3.14 -5.14 -3.33
C GLY A 50 4.25 -4.62 -2.42
N TYR A 51 5.53 -4.91 -2.72
CA TYR A 51 6.63 -4.35 -1.95
C TYR A 51 6.76 -2.84 -2.20
N SER A 52 6.99 -2.08 -1.12
CA SER A 52 7.32 -0.66 -1.20
C SER A 52 8.75 -0.45 -1.71
N HIS A 53 9.06 0.72 -2.28
CA HIS A 53 10.43 1.02 -2.76
C HIS A 53 11.49 0.85 -1.67
N ALA A 54 11.16 1.14 -0.41
CA ALA A 54 12.07 0.94 0.71
C ALA A 54 12.30 -0.54 1.03
N ALA A 55 11.26 -1.37 0.93
CA ALA A 55 11.36 -2.82 1.11
C ALA A 55 12.17 -3.46 -0.03
N ILE A 56 11.90 -3.08 -1.29
CA ILE A 56 12.65 -3.53 -2.45
C ILE A 56 14.13 -3.15 -2.33
N ALA A 57 14.43 -1.90 -1.95
CA ALA A 57 15.80 -1.43 -1.76
C ALA A 57 16.55 -2.25 -0.72
N ARG A 58 15.88 -2.64 0.38
CA ARG A 58 16.46 -3.49 1.42
C ARG A 58 16.77 -4.89 0.91
N VAL A 59 15.86 -5.52 0.15
CA VAL A 59 16.02 -6.88 -0.37
C VAL A 59 17.08 -6.94 -1.48
N MET A 60 17.11 -5.94 -2.37
CA MET A 60 18.07 -5.86 -3.47
C MET A 60 19.44 -5.29 -3.07
N ASN A 61 19.65 -4.95 -1.79
CA ASN A 61 20.84 -4.24 -1.32
C ASN A 61 21.15 -2.98 -2.16
N SER A 62 20.12 -2.17 -2.38
CA SER A 62 20.15 -0.95 -3.20
C SER A 62 19.57 0.25 -2.42
N THR A 63 19.48 1.42 -3.06
CA THR A 63 18.87 2.60 -2.43
C THR A 63 17.43 2.79 -2.88
N LYS A 64 16.59 3.41 -2.02
CA LYS A 64 15.21 3.78 -2.38
C LYS A 64 15.17 4.64 -3.65
N GLN A 65 16.14 5.55 -3.80
CA GLN A 65 16.25 6.43 -4.98
C GLN A 65 16.54 5.61 -6.25
N THR A 66 17.45 4.64 -6.16
CA THR A 66 17.77 3.74 -7.27
C THR A 66 16.55 2.94 -7.71
N VAL A 67 15.78 2.38 -6.77
CA VAL A 67 14.54 1.65 -7.07
C VAL A 67 13.50 2.57 -7.71
N ALA A 68 13.32 3.79 -7.19
CA ALA A 68 12.43 4.77 -7.81
C ALA A 68 12.83 5.07 -9.25
N SER A 69 14.12 5.28 -9.52
CA SER A 69 14.62 5.49 -10.88
C SER A 69 14.41 4.28 -11.80
N TYR A 70 14.40 3.05 -11.28
CA TYR A 70 14.01 1.89 -12.08
C TYR A 70 12.54 1.98 -12.50
N MET A 71 11.64 2.29 -11.56
CA MET A 71 10.21 2.46 -11.84
C MET A 71 9.95 3.60 -12.83
N ASP A 72 10.63 4.74 -12.68
CA ASP A 72 10.49 5.87 -13.61
C ASP A 72 10.86 5.48 -15.05
N ARG A 73 11.93 4.68 -15.22
CA ARG A 73 12.37 4.21 -16.54
C ARG A 73 11.41 3.19 -17.14
N ILE A 74 10.94 2.24 -16.33
CA ILE A 74 9.93 1.27 -16.73
C ILE A 74 8.66 2.01 -17.19
N ALA A 75 8.19 2.97 -16.39
CA ALA A 75 7.00 3.75 -16.71
C ALA A 75 7.18 4.59 -17.98
N ALA A 76 8.36 5.20 -18.17
CA ALA A 76 8.66 5.95 -19.38
C ALA A 76 8.68 5.08 -20.65
N GLN A 77 9.05 3.80 -20.52
CA GLN A 77 9.19 2.89 -21.66
C GLN A 77 7.92 2.08 -21.97
N TYR A 78 7.16 1.70 -20.94
CA TYR A 78 6.03 0.77 -21.04
C TYR A 78 4.70 1.32 -20.52
N GLY A 79 4.67 2.57 -20.05
CA GLY A 79 3.47 3.20 -19.47
C GLY A 79 3.38 3.08 -17.95
N LEU A 80 2.59 3.96 -17.32
CA LEU A 80 2.43 4.01 -15.87
C LEU A 80 1.77 2.73 -15.32
N GLU A 81 0.89 2.12 -16.10
CA GLU A 81 0.24 0.84 -15.82
C GLU A 81 1.25 -0.30 -15.61
N ALA A 82 2.46 -0.18 -16.16
CA ALA A 82 3.49 -1.21 -16.03
C ALA A 82 4.09 -1.27 -14.62
N ILE A 83 3.98 -0.22 -13.81
CA ILE A 83 4.53 -0.16 -12.43
C ILE A 83 3.46 -0.20 -11.34
N GLU A 84 2.19 -0.27 -11.76
CA GLU A 84 1.08 -0.45 -10.85
C GLU A 84 1.16 -1.85 -10.21
N THR A 85 1.02 -1.87 -8.89
CA THR A 85 0.91 -3.13 -8.16
C THR A 85 -0.40 -3.78 -8.58
N LYS A 86 -0.31 -4.83 -9.40
CA LYS A 86 -1.45 -5.72 -9.59
C LYS A 86 -1.79 -6.31 -8.24
N SER A 87 -2.93 -5.93 -7.67
CA SER A 87 -3.44 -6.59 -6.48
C SER A 87 -3.49 -8.08 -6.82
N THR A 88 -2.67 -8.86 -6.12
CA THR A 88 -2.64 -10.30 -6.32
C THR A 88 -4.01 -10.77 -5.87
N SER A 89 -4.89 -11.01 -6.83
CA SER A 89 -6.18 -11.71 -6.72
C SER A 89 -6.84 -11.55 -5.36
N ALA A 90 -7.84 -10.66 -5.27
CA ALA A 90 -8.84 -10.56 -4.20
C ALA A 90 -8.64 -11.62 -3.10
N ARG A 91 -8.19 -11.20 -1.92
CA ARG A 91 -8.23 -12.02 -0.70
C ARG A 91 -9.69 -12.40 -0.47
N SER A 92 -10.14 -13.45 -1.16
CA SER A 92 -11.50 -13.98 -1.16
C SER A 92 -11.87 -14.59 0.20
N ASP A 93 -10.91 -14.65 1.11
CA ASP A 93 -11.03 -15.04 2.50
C ASP A 93 -11.36 -13.87 3.45
N LEU A 94 -11.33 -12.63 2.96
CA LEU A 94 -11.76 -11.46 3.72
C LEU A 94 -13.16 -11.04 3.31
N GLU A 95 -14.02 -10.84 4.30
CA GLU A 95 -15.33 -10.25 4.06
C GLU A 95 -15.18 -8.82 3.54
N PRO A 96 -15.97 -8.41 2.54
CA PRO A 96 -16.02 -7.03 2.09
C PRO A 96 -16.26 -6.08 3.27
N VAL A 97 -15.61 -4.92 3.25
CA VAL A 97 -15.81 -3.91 4.30
C VAL A 97 -17.21 -3.34 4.20
N THR A 98 -17.91 -3.28 5.33
CA THR A 98 -19.26 -2.70 5.42
C THR A 98 -19.21 -1.23 5.82
N GLU A 99 -20.27 -0.48 5.54
CA GLU A 99 -20.37 0.92 5.94
C GLU A 99 -20.22 1.10 7.46
N GLU A 100 -20.78 0.18 8.25
CA GLU A 100 -20.63 0.19 9.71
C GLU A 100 -19.18 0.06 10.17
N GLN A 101 -18.40 -0.79 9.49
CA GLN A 101 -16.97 -0.95 9.79
C GLN A 101 -16.16 0.26 9.37
N LEU A 102 -16.50 0.91 8.25
CA LEU A 102 -15.85 2.15 7.83
C LEU A 102 -16.02 3.27 8.86
N ARG A 103 -17.20 3.37 9.48
CA ARG A 103 -17.46 4.34 10.57
C ARG A 103 -16.67 4.08 11.86
N LEU A 104 -16.13 2.88 12.02
CA LEU A 104 -15.28 2.50 13.16
C LEU A 104 -13.79 2.73 12.90
N LEU A 105 -13.40 3.02 11.65
CA LEU A 105 -12.03 3.39 11.33
C LEU A 105 -11.67 4.73 11.97
N SER A 106 -10.40 4.90 12.30
CA SER A 106 -9.90 6.23 12.64
C SER A 106 -9.85 7.11 11.38
N ASP A 107 -9.97 8.42 11.56
CA ASP A 107 -9.99 9.39 10.46
C ASP A 107 -8.82 9.20 9.48
N ALA A 108 -7.60 9.01 10.01
CA ALA A 108 -6.40 8.80 9.19
C ALA A 108 -6.42 7.51 8.35
N VAL A 109 -7.09 6.46 8.81
CA VAL A 109 -7.24 5.20 8.07
C VAL A 109 -8.40 5.30 7.08
N PHE A 110 -9.48 5.99 7.48
CA PHE A 110 -10.63 6.26 6.63
C PHE A 110 -10.26 7.14 5.42
N GLU A 111 -9.46 8.20 5.61
CA GLU A 111 -8.93 9.03 4.51
C GLU A 111 -8.11 8.22 3.52
N GLN A 112 -7.21 7.35 4.02
CA GLN A 112 -6.42 6.47 3.16
C GLN A 112 -7.30 5.48 2.39
N TRP A 113 -8.38 4.99 3.02
CA TRP A 113 -9.34 4.12 2.37
C TRP A 113 -10.11 4.86 1.26
N ILE A 114 -10.59 6.08 1.52
CA ILE A 114 -11.28 6.92 0.53
C ILE A 114 -10.35 7.25 -0.66
N ASP A 115 -9.12 7.69 -0.39
CA ASP A 115 -8.15 7.99 -1.45
C ASP A 115 -7.89 6.77 -2.34
N ARG A 116 -7.82 5.59 -1.72
CA ARG A 116 -7.67 4.33 -2.44
C ARG A 116 -8.93 3.98 -3.25
N ALA A 117 -10.11 4.16 -2.68
CA ALA A 117 -11.40 3.92 -3.33
C ALA A 117 -11.61 4.80 -4.57
N PHE A 118 -11.19 6.06 -4.52
CA PHE A 118 -11.22 6.95 -5.70
C PHE A 118 -10.20 6.58 -6.77
N GLN A 119 -9.04 6.05 -6.38
CA GLN A 119 -8.01 5.59 -7.32
C GLN A 119 -8.38 4.26 -7.99
N CYS A 120 -9.11 3.39 -7.29
CA CYS A 120 -9.48 2.04 -7.74
C CYS A 120 -10.95 1.74 -7.38
N PRO A 121 -11.93 2.34 -8.07
CA PRO A 121 -13.34 2.15 -7.77
C PRO A 121 -13.81 0.69 -7.90
N GLU A 122 -13.11 -0.13 -8.68
CA GLU A 122 -13.37 -1.56 -8.83
C GLU A 122 -12.99 -2.41 -7.61
N GLU A 123 -12.18 -1.88 -6.67
CA GLU A 123 -11.84 -2.56 -5.41
C GLU A 123 -12.83 -2.21 -4.28
N VAL A 124 -13.77 -1.30 -4.53
CA VAL A 124 -14.80 -0.88 -3.57
C VAL A 124 -15.94 -1.90 -3.58
N PRO A 125 -16.37 -2.41 -2.41
CA PRO A 125 -17.52 -3.29 -2.35
C PRO A 125 -18.78 -2.61 -2.93
N ASP A 126 -19.58 -3.36 -3.69
CA ASP A 126 -20.79 -2.86 -4.35
C ASP A 126 -21.81 -2.27 -3.35
N GLU A 127 -21.72 -2.67 -2.08
CA GLU A 127 -22.56 -2.18 -0.99
C GLU A 127 -22.19 -0.77 -0.50
N ILE A 128 -21.02 -0.25 -0.89
CA ILE A 128 -20.51 1.05 -0.46
C ILE A 128 -20.73 2.09 -1.55
N ASP A 129 -21.66 3.00 -1.30
CA ASP A 129 -21.95 4.12 -2.19
C ASP A 129 -20.97 5.28 -1.95
N LEU A 130 -19.94 5.40 -2.79
CA LEU A 130 -18.91 6.44 -2.68
C LEU A 130 -19.47 7.86 -2.73
N ASP A 131 -20.61 8.06 -3.41
CA ASP A 131 -21.25 9.37 -3.54
C ASP A 131 -21.86 9.84 -2.20
N GLN A 132 -22.06 8.94 -1.23
CA GLN A 132 -22.57 9.29 0.10
C GLN A 132 -21.48 9.84 1.04
N PHE A 133 -20.19 9.62 0.73
CA PHE A 133 -19.08 10.00 1.61
C PHE A 133 -18.47 11.38 1.29
N THR A 134 -18.83 12.00 0.16
CA THR A 134 -18.17 13.25 -0.28
C THR A 134 -18.60 14.49 0.50
N ASP A 135 -19.80 14.50 1.09
CA ASP A 135 -20.33 15.67 1.81
C ASP A 135 -20.45 15.48 3.33
N HIS A 136 -20.70 14.26 3.84
CA HIS A 136 -20.95 14.07 5.28
C HIS A 136 -19.66 14.07 6.13
N ASP A 137 -18.57 13.48 5.65
CA ASP A 137 -17.33 13.33 6.44
C ASP A 137 -16.37 14.52 6.32
N ARG A 138 -16.41 15.26 5.22
CA ARG A 138 -15.71 16.55 5.10
C ARG A 138 -16.23 17.58 6.11
N GLN A 139 -17.50 17.53 6.47
CA GLN A 139 -18.12 18.46 7.42
C GLN A 139 -17.71 18.15 8.89
N LYS A 140 -17.47 16.88 9.25
CA LYS A 140 -17.04 16.48 10.61
C LYS A 140 -15.66 17.01 11.01
N LEU A 141 -14.75 17.18 10.05
CA LEU A 141 -13.41 17.74 10.28
C LEU A 141 -13.45 19.25 10.58
N HIS A 142 -14.47 19.97 10.11
CA HIS A 142 -14.61 21.41 10.36
C HIS A 142 -15.32 21.74 11.69
N ASP A 143 -16.06 20.80 12.29
CA ASP A 143 -16.82 21.05 13.53
C ASP A 143 -16.06 20.70 14.82
N THR A 144 -14.91 20.03 14.72
CA THR A 144 -14.06 19.74 15.91
C THR A 144 -13.05 20.87 16.20
N GLY A 145 -13.14 21.99 15.47
CA GLY A 145 -12.15 23.06 15.43
C GLY A 145 -12.55 24.40 16.04
N GLU A 146 -13.73 24.59 16.62
CA GLU A 146 -14.12 25.88 17.23
C GLU A 146 -14.83 25.69 18.58
N GLY A 147 -14.15 26.01 19.68
CA GLY A 147 -14.82 26.04 20.97
C GLY A 147 -13.99 26.07 22.26
N HIS A 148 -12.73 26.53 22.25
CA HIS A 148 -12.11 26.93 23.52
C HIS A 148 -11.21 28.15 23.35
N GLN A 149 -11.85 29.33 23.30
CA GLN A 149 -11.18 30.60 23.53
C GLN A 149 -10.66 30.68 24.97
N PRO A 150 -9.57 31.44 25.18
CA PRO A 150 -8.73 31.37 26.36
C PRO A 150 -9.40 32.06 27.55
N ASP A 151 -9.48 31.37 28.69
CA ASP A 151 -9.82 32.04 29.95
C ASP A 151 -8.57 32.76 30.48
N GLY A 152 -8.46 34.02 30.06
CA GLY A 152 -7.62 34.99 30.71
C GLY A 152 -8.25 35.41 32.03
N GLY A 153 -7.61 35.04 33.13
CA GLY A 153 -7.81 35.61 34.45
C GLY A 153 -6.72 35.06 35.36
N GLY A 154 -5.90 35.83 36.04
CA GLY A 154 -6.01 37.20 36.48
C GLY A 154 -5.19 37.27 37.76
N GLU A 155 -4.21 38.17 37.78
CA GLU A 155 -3.67 38.85 38.94
C GLU A 155 -3.85 38.22 40.34
N GLN A 156 -2.75 37.77 40.94
CA GLN A 156 -2.14 38.38 42.15
C GLN A 156 -0.85 37.66 42.57
#